data_AF-A0A6L2PWS0-F1
#
_entry.id   AF-A0A6L2PWS0-F1
#
_cell.length_a   1.000
_cell.length_b   1.000
_cell.length_c   1.000
_cell.angle_alpha   90.00
_cell.angle_beta   90.00
_cell.angle_gamma   90.00
#
_symmetry.space_group_name_H-M   'P 1'
#
loop_
_entity.id
_entity.type
_entity.pdbx_description
1 polymer ?
#
loop_
_entity_poly.entity_id
_entity_poly.type
_entity_poly.pdbx_seq_one_letter_code
_entity_poly.pdbx_strand_id
1 'polypeptide(L)' 'MDGKVRAEDQVTVCCGLFLVPKLKSTLKGRRFQTVEEIKGNSLQDLHAIPRNTFQDAFRNWKKR' A
#
# COMPACT_ATOMS: atom_id res chain seq x y z
N MET A 1 -21.72 -19.44 -2.83
CA MET A 1 -21.79 -18.85 -1.47
C MET A 1 -21.08 -17.51 -1.55
N ASP A 2 -21.84 -16.46 -1.84
CA ASP A 2 -21.37 -15.11 -2.06
C ASP A 2 -20.85 -14.51 -0.74
N GLY A 3 -19.55 -14.70 -0.51
CA GLY A 3 -18.81 -14.14 0.61
C GLY A 3 -18.82 -12.62 0.52
N LYS A 4 -19.68 -12.00 1.33
CA LYS A 4 -19.72 -10.54 1.48
C LYS A 4 -18.42 -10.07 2.13
N VAL A 5 -17.47 -9.65 1.30
CA VAL A 5 -16.20 -9.10 1.76
C VAL A 5 -16.48 -7.83 2.55
N ARG A 6 -16.07 -7.79 3.82
CA ARG A 6 -16.31 -6.64 4.69
C ARG A 6 -15.34 -5.54 4.30
N ALA A 7 -15.74 -4.29 4.46
CA ALA A 7 -14.88 -3.13 4.21
C ALA A 7 -13.55 -3.21 5.00
N GLU A 8 -13.58 -3.88 6.15
CA GLU A 8 -12.43 -4.14 7.02
C GLU A 8 -11.38 -5.06 6.34
N ASP A 9 -11.86 -6.06 5.60
CA ASP A 9 -11.00 -6.97 4.82
C ASP A 9 -10.36 -6.20 3.65
N GLN A 10 -11.08 -5.24 3.05
CA GLN A 10 -10.54 -4.36 1.99
C GLN A 10 -9.45 -3.41 2.51
N VAL A 11 -9.64 -2.82 3.69
CA VAL A 11 -8.64 -1.93 4.32
C VAL A 11 -7.38 -2.70 4.68
N THR A 12 -7.52 -3.90 5.26
CA THR A 12 -6.40 -4.76 5.67
C THR A 12 -5.54 -5.16 4.48
N VAL A 13 -6.17 -5.52 3.36
CA VAL A 13 -5.49 -5.92 2.12
C VAL A 13 -4.76 -4.74 1.47
N CYS A 14 -5.40 -3.58 1.37
CA CYS A 14 -4.81 -2.40 0.75
C CYS A 14 -3.64 -1.85 1.59
N CYS A 15 -3.80 -1.68 2.90
CA CYS A 15 -2.74 -1.14 3.77
C CYS A 15 -1.63 -2.16 4.02
N GLY A 16 -1.96 -3.37 4.45
CA GLY A 16 -0.96 -4.34 4.92
C GLY A 16 -0.24 -5.08 3.80
N LEU A 17 -0.98 -5.59 2.82
CA LEU A 17 -0.42 -6.49 1.80
C LEU A 17 0.11 -5.74 0.57
N PHE A 18 -0.39 -4.55 0.29
CA PHE A 18 0.01 -3.77 -0.88
C PHE A 18 0.83 -2.52 -0.53
N LEU A 19 0.31 -1.65 0.35
CA LEU A 19 0.91 -0.34 0.62
C LEU A 19 2.28 -0.45 1.32
N VAL A 20 2.37 -1.24 2.40
CA VAL A 20 3.63 -1.37 3.16
C VAL A 20 4.77 -1.95 2.32
N PRO A 21 4.59 -3.05 1.54
CA PRO A 21 5.64 -3.54 0.65
C PRO A 21 6.02 -2.53 -0.43
N LYS A 22 5.06 -1.75 -0.97
CA LYS A 22 5.32 -0.75 -2.00
C LYS A 22 6.19 0.39 -1.47
N LEU A 23 5.81 0.98 -0.34
CA LEU A 23 6.57 2.05 0.32
C LEU A 23 7.95 1.54 0.77
N LYS A 24 7.99 0.34 1.38
CA LYS A 24 9.25 -0.28 1.80
C LYS A 24 10.19 -0.53 0.61
N SER A 25 9.65 -0.86 -0.57
CA SER A 25 10.47 -1.05 -1.78
C SER A 25 11.20 0.22 -2.20
N THR A 26 10.56 1.39 -2.11
CA THR A 26 11.20 2.66 -2.49
C THR A 26 12.23 3.12 -1.47
N LEU A 27 11.98 2.80 -0.19
CA LEU A 27 12.89 3.11 0.91
C LEU A 27 14.07 2.13 0.97
N LYS A 28 13.94 0.93 0.41
CA LYS A 28 14.99 -0.10 0.45
C LYS A 28 16.22 0.34 -0.33
N GLY A 29 17.40 0.16 0.26
CA GLY A 29 18.69 0.45 -0.39
C GLY A 29 19.10 1.93 -0.39
N ARG A 30 18.30 2.83 0.17
CA ARG A 30 18.67 4.23 0.39
C ARG A 30 19.09 4.44 1.85
N ARG A 31 20.15 5.23 2.06
CA ARG A 31 20.53 5.71 3.39
C ARG A 31 19.86 7.06 3.60
N PHE A 32 19.01 7.13 4.62
CA PHE A 32 18.35 8.35 5.04
C PHE A 32 19.09 8.94 6.23
N GLN A 33 19.27 10.25 6.27
CA GLN A 33 19.97 10.93 7.37
C GLN A 33 19.01 11.30 8.51
N THR A 34 17.74 11.56 8.19
CA THR A 34 16.73 12.01 9.15
C THR A 34 15.42 11.26 8.98
N VAL A 35 14.59 11.29 10.02
CA VAL A 35 13.25 10.70 9.99
C VAL A 35 12.31 11.53 9.12
N GLU A 36 12.49 12.85 9.06
CA GLU A 36 11.72 13.73 8.16
C GLU A 36 11.90 13.36 6.68
N GLU A 37 13.10 12.98 6.25
CA GLU A 37 13.35 12.55 4.87
C GLU A 37 12.58 11.27 4.52
N ILE A 38 12.53 10.32 5.46
CA ILE A 38 11.75 9.08 5.33
C ILE A 38 10.26 9.40 5.23
N LYS A 39 9.75 10.27 6.11
CA LYS A 39 8.34 10.68 6.12
C LYS A 39 7.96 11.41 4.84
N GLY A 40 8.80 12.32 4.37
CA GLY A 40 8.60 13.08 3.13
C GLY A 40 8.54 12.16 1.91
N ASN A 41 9.52 11.25 1.76
CA ASN A 41 9.52 10.30 0.65
C ASN A 41 8.35 9.32 0.71
N SER A 42 8.00 8.83 1.91
CA SER A 42 6.84 7.95 2.09
C SER A 42 5.54 8.65 1.70
N LEU A 43 5.41 9.93 2.04
CA LEU A 43 4.26 10.75 1.68
C LEU A 43 4.20 10.96 0.16
N GLN A 44 5.31 11.34 -0.46
CA GLN A 44 5.39 11.53 -1.91
C GLN A 44 5.00 10.26 -2.67
N ASP A 45 5.52 9.11 -2.25
CA ASP A 45 5.16 7.81 -2.82
C ASP A 45 3.68 7.48 -2.63
N LEU A 46 3.12 7.79 -1.46
CA LEU A 46 1.70 7.57 -1.18
C LEU A 46 0.82 8.40 -2.12
N HIS A 47 1.16 9.66 -2.34
CA HIS A 47 0.43 10.56 -3.24
C HIS A 47 0.59 10.18 -4.72
N ALA A 48 1.70 9.54 -5.08
CA ALA A 48 1.94 9.05 -6.43
C ALA A 48 1.11 7.80 -6.79
N ILE A 49 0.56 7.09 -5.79
CA ILE A 49 -0.26 5.90 -6.04
C ILE A 49 -1.67 6.31 -6.50
N PRO A 50 -2.10 5.92 -7.71
CA PRO A 50 -3.45 6.18 -8.17
C PRO A 50 -4.48 5.41 -7.33
N ARG A 51 -5.65 6.01 -7.10
CA ARG A 51 -6.75 5.39 -6.36
C ARG A 51 -7.16 4.03 -6.93
N ASN A 52 -7.09 3.87 -8.25
CA ASN A 52 -7.48 2.64 -8.95
C ASN A 52 -6.56 1.47 -8.58
N THR A 53 -5.29 1.72 -8.27
CA THR A 53 -4.33 0.68 -7.90
C THR A 53 -4.73 -0.05 -6.62
N PHE A 54 -5.38 0.63 -5.68
CA PHE A 54 -5.94 -0.01 -4.48
C PHE A 54 -7.11 -0.94 -4.81
N GLN A 55 -7.97 -0.55 -5.75
CA GLN A 55 -9.08 -1.38 -6.20
C GLN A 55 -8.58 -2.63 -6.93
N ASP A 56 -7.54 -2.48 -7.76
CA ASP A 56 -6.91 -3.59 -8.46
C ASP A 56 -6.19 -4.54 -7.50
N ALA A 57 -5.46 -4.01 -6.51
CA ALA A 57 -4.84 -4.82 -5.47
C ALA A 57 -5.87 -5.67 -4.71
N PHE A 58 -7.02 -5.09 -4.38
CA PHE A 58 -8.11 -5.80 -3.73
C PHE A 58 -8.76 -6.86 -4.64
N ARG A 59 -8.99 -6.55 -5.92
CA ARG A 59 -9.49 -7.53 -6.90
C ARG A 59 -8.53 -8.70 -7.07
N ASN A 60 -7.22 -8.43 -7.13
CA ASN A 60 -6.20 -9.46 -7.24
C ASN A 60 -6.13 -10.32 -5.98
N TRP A 61 -6.28 -9.72 -4.80
CA TRP A 61 -6.35 -10.47 -3.55
C TRP A 61 -7.58 -11.39 -3.48
N LYS A 62 -8.77 -10.95 -3.93
CA LYS A 62 -9.96 -11.81 -3.98
C LYS A 62 -9.80 -13.04 -4.89
N LYS A 63 -8.86 -12.99 -5.84
CA LYS A 63 -8.54 -14.10 -6.74
C LYS A 63 -7.47 -15.05 -6.16
N ARG A 64 -6.82 -14.67 -5.06
CA ARG A 64 -5.82 -15.50 -4.37
C ARG A 64 -6.47 -16.48 -3.42
#